data_AF-A0A4R6P1B7-F1
#
_entry.id   AF-A0A4R6P1B7-F1
#
_cell.length_a   1.000
_cell.length_b   1.000
_cell.length_c   1.000
_cell.angle_alpha   90.00
_cell.angle_beta   90.00
_cell.angle_gamma   90.00
#
_symmetry.space_group_name_H-M   'P 1'
#
loop_
_entity.id
_entity.type
_entity.pdbx_description
1 polymer ?
#
loop_
_entity_poly.entity_id
_entity_poly.type
_entity_poly.pdbx_seq_one_letter_code
_entity_poly.pdbx_strand_id
1 'polypeptide(L)'
;MENVSSVFLIGLVGYAVVCGVLAAAIAGSKGNSGVGYFALGVVSGVIGIVVALVVPGRARTPRGWGRIRCPRCGTEQNVEPGRSEFVCWQCEFDAPLEW
;
A
#
# COMPACT_ATOMS: atom_id res chain seq x y z
N MET A 1 23.88 -5.50 35.58
CA MET A 1 24.06 -5.29 34.11
C MET A 1 22.85 -5.78 33.31
N GLU A 2 22.12 -6.80 33.78
CA GLU A 2 20.90 -7.32 33.13
C GLU A 2 19.81 -6.25 32.95
N ASN A 3 19.47 -5.49 34.00
CA ASN A 3 18.41 -4.47 33.94
C ASN A 3 18.67 -3.35 32.92
N VAL A 4 19.94 -2.96 32.73
CA VAL A 4 20.31 -1.89 31.79
C VAL A 4 20.13 -2.36 30.35
N SER A 5 20.48 -3.60 30.07
CA SER A 5 20.30 -4.21 28.75
C SER A 5 18.80 -4.39 28.42
N SER A 6 17.99 -4.81 29.40
CA SER A 6 16.54 -4.93 29.23
C SER A 6 15.87 -3.58 28.95
N VAL A 7 16.23 -2.53 29.69
CA VAL A 7 15.67 -1.17 29.47
C VAL A 7 16.03 -0.65 28.09
N PHE A 8 17.26 -0.89 27.62
CA PHE A 8 17.69 -0.51 26.28
C PHE A 8 16.89 -1.23 25.19
N LEU A 9 16.68 -2.54 25.32
CA LEU A 9 15.88 -3.31 24.36
C LEU A 9 14.41 -2.87 24.34
N ILE A 10 13.82 -2.60 25.50
CA ILE A 10 12.45 -2.08 25.60
C ILE A 10 12.35 -0.71 24.90
N GLY A 11 13.33 0.17 25.12
CA GLY A 11 13.38 1.47 24.45
C GLY A 11 13.48 1.35 22.94
N LEU A 12 14.33 0.46 22.44
CA LEU A 12 14.51 0.21 21.01
C LEU A 12 13.22 -0.34 20.37
N VAL A 13 12.60 -1.35 21.00
CA VAL A 13 11.34 -1.93 20.52
C VAL A 13 10.22 -0.89 20.54
N GLY A 14 10.11 -0.11 21.62
CA GLY A 14 9.12 0.96 21.72
C GLY A 14 9.28 2.01 20.63
N TYR A 15 10.51 2.48 20.41
CA TYR A 15 10.83 3.41 19.32
C TYR A 15 10.46 2.84 17.94
N ALA A 16 10.84 1.59 17.66
CA ALA A 16 10.54 0.93 16.39
C ALA A 16 9.02 0.79 16.16
N VAL A 17 8.26 0.40 17.19
CA VAL A 17 6.80 0.29 17.12
C VAL A 17 6.16 1.65 16.87
N VAL A 18 6.60 2.71 17.55
CA VAL A 18 6.08 4.07 17.33
C VAL A 18 6.34 4.53 15.89
N CYS A 19 7.56 4.34 15.37
CA CYS A 19 7.87 4.66 13.98
C CYS A 19 7.02 3.87 12.99
N GLY A 20 6.84 2.56 13.22
CA GLY A 20 5.97 1.69 12.43
C GLY A 20 4.52 2.18 12.40
N VAL A 21 3.93 2.46 13.57
CA VAL A 21 2.54 2.91 13.68
C VAL A 21 2.33 4.24 12.95
N LEU A 22 3.24 5.21 13.12
CA LEU A 22 3.15 6.50 12.44
C LEU A 22 3.23 6.35 10.91
N ALA A 23 4.21 5.60 10.41
CA ALA A 23 4.36 5.34 8.98
C ALA A 23 3.11 4.63 8.40
N ALA A 24 2.56 3.64 9.12
CA ALA A 24 1.36 2.92 8.73
C ALA A 24 0.11 3.80 8.69
N ALA A 25 -0.07 4.67 9.70
CA ALA A 25 -1.22 5.57 9.77
C ALA A 25 -1.21 6.60 8.62
N ILE A 26 -0.05 7.21 8.36
CA ILE A 26 0.13 8.18 7.26
C ILE A 26 -0.15 7.48 5.93
N ALA A 27 0.45 6.33 5.67
CA ALA A 27 0.26 5.59 4.43
C ALA A 27 -1.18 5.08 4.26
N GLY A 28 -1.79 4.58 5.32
CA GLY A 28 -3.17 4.08 5.33
C GLY A 28 -4.19 5.16 5.00
N SER A 29 -4.00 6.37 5.53
CA SER A 29 -4.87 7.52 5.20
C SER A 29 -4.89 7.84 3.69
N LYS A 30 -3.76 7.60 3.02
CA LYS A 30 -3.57 7.80 1.58
C LYS A 30 -4.04 6.63 0.71
N GLY A 31 -4.56 5.54 1.29
CA GLY A 31 -4.95 4.33 0.55
C GLY A 31 -3.76 3.44 0.14
N ASN A 32 -2.58 3.67 0.72
CA ASN A 32 -1.44 2.76 0.60
C ASN A 32 -1.57 1.60 1.61
N SER A 33 -0.79 0.54 1.43
CA SER A 33 -0.85 -0.64 2.30
C SER A 33 -0.28 -0.35 3.69
N GLY A 34 -1.14 -0.17 4.69
CA GLY A 34 -0.73 0.13 6.07
C GLY A 34 0.28 -0.87 6.64
N VAL A 35 0.10 -2.18 6.39
CA VAL A 35 1.02 -3.25 6.85
C VAL A 35 2.43 -3.10 6.27
N GLY A 36 2.54 -2.77 4.98
CA GLY A 36 3.84 -2.60 4.33
C GLY A 36 4.61 -1.41 4.91
N TYR A 37 3.92 -0.29 5.15
CA TYR A 37 4.54 0.89 5.73
C TYR A 37 4.79 0.76 7.24
N PHE A 38 4.02 -0.06 7.95
CA PHE A 38 4.33 -0.47 9.32
C PHE A 38 5.69 -1.17 9.39
N ALA A 39 5.87 -2.23 8.60
CA ALA A 39 7.13 -2.97 8.56
C ALA A 39 8.31 -2.07 8.17
N LEU A 40 8.09 -1.18 7.19
CA LEU A 40 9.09 -0.23 6.75
C LEU A 40 9.47 0.75 7.87
N GLY A 41 8.51 1.27 8.64
CA GLY A 41 8.77 2.12 9.80
C GLY A 41 9.44 1.40 10.98
N VAL A 42 9.11 0.13 11.23
CA VAL A 42 9.78 -0.68 12.27
C VAL A 42 11.25 -0.93 11.93
N VAL A 43 11.56 -1.27 10.68
CA VAL A 43 12.91 -1.63 10.24
C VAL A 43 13.79 -0.40 10.02
N SER A 44 13.25 0.68 9.47
CA SER A 44 14.02 1.87 9.07
C SER A 44 13.82 3.08 10.00
N GLY A 45 12.95 2.98 11.01
CA GLY A 45 12.66 4.06 11.94
C GLY A 45 12.04 5.29 11.25
N VAL A 46 12.63 6.46 11.51
CA VAL A 46 12.16 7.75 10.97
C VAL A 46 12.19 7.79 9.44
N ILE A 47 13.10 7.05 8.79
CA ILE A 47 13.16 6.99 7.32
C ILE A 47 11.82 6.48 6.77
N GLY A 48 11.20 5.49 7.41
CA GLY A 48 9.91 4.97 6.97
C GLY A 48 8.76 5.95 7.10
N ILE A 49 8.84 6.87 8.08
CA ILE A 49 7.90 7.98 8.21
C ILE A 49 8.07 8.95 7.05
N VAL A 50 9.31 9.33 6.70
CA VAL A 50 9.60 10.22 5.58
C VAL A 50 9.09 9.63 4.27
N VAL A 51 9.33 8.33 4.03
CA VAL A 51 8.80 7.62 2.85
C VAL A 51 7.27 7.66 2.84
N ALA A 52 6.60 7.42 3.97
CA ALA A 52 5.14 7.51 4.06
C ALA A 52 4.62 8.93 3.76
N LEU A 53 5.37 9.98 4.11
CA LEU A 53 5.01 11.38 3.85
C LEU A 53 5.17 11.77 2.38
N VAL A 54 6.26 11.38 1.74
CA VAL A 54 6.59 11.77 0.36
C VAL A 54 5.80 10.96 -0.66
N VAL A 55 5.56 9.67 -0.40
CA VAL A 55 4.86 8.82 -1.37
C VAL A 55 3.39 9.25 -1.48
N PRO A 56 2.89 9.54 -2.69
CA PRO A 56 1.48 9.84 -2.91
C PRO A 56 0.62 8.61 -2.59
N GLY A 57 -0.67 8.86 -2.32
CA GLY A 57 -1.62 7.76 -2.21
C GLY A 57 -1.77 7.01 -3.52
N ARG A 58 -1.95 5.69 -3.45
CA ARG A 58 -2.40 4.90 -4.60
C ARG A 58 -3.67 5.54 -5.16
N ALA A 59 -3.68 5.77 -6.47
CA ALA A 59 -4.85 6.26 -7.17
C ALA A 59 -6.04 5.35 -6.82
N ARG A 60 -7.01 5.91 -6.08
CA ARG A 60 -8.25 5.18 -5.79
C ARG A 60 -8.99 5.04 -7.11
N THR A 61 -9.43 3.83 -7.41
CA THR A 61 -10.37 3.58 -8.51
C THR A 61 -11.54 4.58 -8.35
N PRO A 62 -11.84 5.42 -9.36
CA PRO A 62 -12.93 6.39 -9.24
C PRO A 62 -14.24 5.68 -8.86
N ARG A 63 -15.11 6.37 -8.11
CA ARG A 63 -16.38 5.76 -7.68
C ARG A 63 -17.18 5.29 -8.92
N GLY A 64 -17.66 4.05 -8.88
CA GLY A 64 -18.41 3.42 -9.98
C GLY A 64 -17.54 2.70 -11.01
N TRP A 65 -16.22 2.85 -10.99
CA TRP A 65 -15.34 2.08 -11.87
C TRP A 65 -15.12 0.67 -11.34
N GLY A 66 -15.14 -0.32 -12.23
CA GLY A 66 -14.77 -1.69 -11.91
C GLY A 66 -13.25 -1.84 -11.92
N ARG A 67 -12.70 -2.67 -11.02
CA ARG A 67 -11.32 -3.15 -11.14
C ARG A 67 -11.34 -4.57 -11.69
N ILE A 68 -10.65 -4.78 -12.80
CA ILE A 68 -10.51 -6.11 -13.40
C ILE A 68 -9.04 -6.50 -13.47
N ARG A 69 -8.79 -7.81 -13.49
CA ARG A 69 -7.49 -8.39 -13.79
C ARG A 69 -7.56 -9.00 -15.19
N CYS A 70 -6.68 -8.57 -16.09
CA CYS A 70 -6.62 -9.14 -17.43
C CYS A 70 -6.31 -10.65 -17.36
N PRO A 71 -7.11 -11.53 -17.98
CA PRO A 71 -6.88 -12.98 -17.94
C PRO A 71 -5.64 -13.41 -18.74
N ARG A 72 -5.17 -12.57 -19.67
CA ARG A 72 -4.02 -12.88 -20.53
C ARG A 72 -2.68 -12.56 -19.88
N CYS A 73 -2.51 -11.35 -19.34
CA CYS A 73 -1.23 -10.88 -18.79
C CYS A 73 -1.23 -10.63 -17.26
N GLY A 74 -2.39 -10.70 -16.60
CA GLY A 74 -2.51 -10.49 -15.15
C GLY A 74 -2.49 -9.03 -14.70
N THR A 75 -2.42 -8.07 -15.62
CA THR A 75 -2.43 -6.64 -15.32
C THR A 75 -3.77 -6.22 -14.71
N GLU A 76 -3.71 -5.51 -13.58
CA GLU A 76 -4.89 -4.87 -12.99
C GLU A 76 -5.14 -3.52 -13.66
N GLN A 77 -6.39 -3.25 -14.00
CA GLN A 77 -6.81 -2.00 -14.58
C GLN A 77 -8.22 -1.63 -14.13
N ASN A 78 -8.48 -0.33 -14.15
CA ASN A 78 -9.81 0.18 -13.87
C ASN A 78 -10.58 0.30 -15.18
N VAL A 79 -11.85 -0.07 -15.16
CA VAL A 79 -12.75 0.00 -16.30
C VAL A 79 -13.91 0.92 -15.95
N GLU A 80 -14.24 1.79 -16.90
CA GLU A 80 -15.33 2.74 -16.78
C GLU A 80 -16.69 2.02 -16.66
N PRO A 81 -17.61 2.49 -15.79
CA PRO A 81 -18.94 1.91 -15.69
C PRO A 81 -19.70 1.99 -17.02
N GLY A 82 -20.51 0.98 -17.30
CA GLY A 82 -21.39 0.94 -18.48
C GLY A 82 -20.70 0.52 -19.78
N ARG A 83 -19.39 0.21 -19.75
CA ARG A 83 -18.73 -0.47 -20.86
C ARG A 83 -19.19 -1.93 -20.91
N SER A 84 -19.42 -2.44 -22.12
CA SER A 84 -19.67 -3.86 -22.39
C SER A 84 -18.39 -4.65 -22.66
N GLU A 85 -17.29 -3.97 -22.93
CA GLU A 85 -15.99 -4.54 -23.30
C GLU A 85 -14.86 -3.73 -22.65
N PHE A 86 -13.72 -4.38 -22.39
CA PHE A 86 -12.51 -3.70 -21.96
C PHE A 86 -11.35 -4.05 -22.88
N VAL A 87 -10.39 -3.12 -23.00
CA VAL A 87 -9.12 -3.34 -23.68
C VAL A 87 -7.99 -3.22 -22.66
N CYS A 88 -7.11 -4.23 -22.60
CA CYS A 88 -5.95 -4.21 -21.71
C CYS A 88 -4.90 -3.20 -22.16
N TRP A 89 -4.57 -2.21 -21.32
CA TRP A 89 -3.54 -1.22 -21.64
C TRP A 89 -2.14 -1.80 -21.82
N GLN A 90 -1.87 -3.01 -21.29
CA GLN A 90 -0.54 -3.63 -21.35
C GLN A 90 -0.36 -4.60 -22.51
N CYS A 91 -1.36 -5.44 -22.79
CA CYS A 91 -1.26 -6.50 -23.82
C CYS A 91 -2.29 -6.38 -24.94
N GLU A 92 -3.06 -5.28 -24.96
CA GLU A 92 -4.08 -4.97 -25.95
C GLU A 92 -5.17 -6.04 -26.11
N PHE A 93 -5.29 -6.94 -25.13
CA PHE A 93 -6.36 -7.94 -25.09
C PHE A 93 -7.72 -7.28 -24.87
N ASP A 94 -8.64 -7.51 -25.80
CA ASP A 94 -10.03 -7.12 -25.77
C ASP A 94 -10.92 -8.30 -25.31
N ALA A 95 -11.84 -8.03 -24.40
CA ALA A 95 -12.82 -9.03 -23.95
C ALA A 95 -14.10 -8.36 -23.43
N PRO A 96 -15.24 -9.07 -23.51
CA PRO A 96 -16.49 -8.56 -22.95
C PRO A 96 -16.46 -8.56 -21.43
N LEU A 97 -17.16 -7.59 -20.83
CA LEU A 97 -17.36 -7.39 -19.40
C LEU A 97 -18.64 -8.11 -18.98
N GLU A 98 -18.68 -9.42 -19.19
CA GLU A 98 -19.77 -10.28 -18.74
C GLU A 98 -19.38 -10.78 -17.35
N TRP A 99 -20.10 -10.32 -16.32
CA TRP A 99 -19.87 -10.68 -14.92
C TRP A 99 -20.59 -11.96 -14.57
#